data_AF-A0A2P8G9S4-F1
#
_entry.id   AF-A0A2P8G9S4-F1
#
_cell.length_a   1.000
_cell.length_b   1.000
_cell.length_c   1.000
_cell.angle_alpha   90.00
_cell.angle_beta   90.00
_cell.angle_gamma   90.00
#
_symmetry.space_group_name_H-M   'P 1'
#
loop_
_entity.id
_entity.type
_entity.pdbx_description
1 polymer ?
#
loop_
_entity_poly.entity_id
_entity_poly.type
_entity_poly.pdbx_seq_one_letter_code
_entity_poly.pdbx_strand_id
1 'polypeptide(L)'
;MAKYLDFLQQYAKHLGDPQGVNEGEVKAIEQQYNVKLPLAYVEFISIFGKKKGRILRNYSSEVSYLAQNRKDAVKALEDMGNGSFVIKDSHFFFGQWQGLSSYFFDCEQQEDDPTVYVLDAGKAEVFKPSFSQLIREELTKVLKFDGVIKK
;
A
#
# COMPACT_ATOMS: atom_id res chain seq x y z
N MET A 1 -5.47 11.99 18.14
CA MET A 1 -5.38 11.70 16.70
C MET A 1 -5.91 10.30 16.48
N ALA A 2 -6.76 10.09 15.47
CA ALA A 2 -7.19 8.75 15.11
C ALA A 2 -5.97 7.93 14.68
N LYS A 3 -5.89 6.68 15.12
CA LYS A 3 -4.85 5.75 14.70
C LYS A 3 -5.47 4.56 14.00
N TYR A 4 -5.28 4.47 12.70
CA TYR A 4 -5.95 3.48 11.86
C TYR A 4 -5.38 2.07 12.06
N LEU A 5 -4.09 1.98 12.37
CA LEU A 5 -3.34 0.73 12.45
C LEU A 5 -2.90 0.33 13.87
N ASP A 6 -3.45 0.97 14.91
CA ASP A 6 -3.12 0.66 16.33
C ASP A 6 -3.37 -0.81 16.71
N PHE A 7 -4.30 -1.47 16.03
CA PHE A 7 -4.59 -2.89 16.23
C PHE A 7 -3.35 -3.79 15.99
N LEU A 8 -2.36 -3.33 15.22
CA LEU A 8 -1.12 -4.06 15.00
C LEU A 8 -0.27 -4.21 16.28
N GLN A 9 -0.37 -3.26 17.22
CA GLN A 9 0.42 -3.27 18.45
C GLN A 9 0.13 -4.51 19.30
N GLN A 10 -1.12 -4.98 19.29
CA GLN A 10 -1.54 -6.19 20.00
C GLN A 10 -0.88 -7.47 19.45
N TYR A 11 -0.40 -7.43 18.21
CA TYR A 11 0.15 -8.57 17.49
C TYR A 11 1.59 -8.35 17.06
N ALA A 12 2.34 -7.44 17.71
CA ALA A 12 3.71 -7.08 17.34
C ALA A 12 4.62 -8.29 17.08
N LYS A 13 4.53 -9.34 17.91
CA LYS A 13 5.31 -10.59 17.78
C LYS A 13 5.04 -11.36 16.48
N HIS A 14 3.93 -11.10 15.81
CA HIS A 14 3.51 -11.76 14.57
C HIS A 14 3.86 -10.96 13.31
N LEU A 15 4.28 -9.69 13.46
CA LEU A 15 4.58 -8.81 12.33
C LEU A 15 5.93 -9.14 11.67
N GLY A 16 6.75 -9.99 12.29
CA GLY A 16 8.11 -10.29 11.88
C GLY A 16 9.09 -9.26 12.44
N ASP A 17 10.09 -8.89 11.63
CA ASP A 17 11.09 -7.87 11.97
C ASP A 17 11.02 -6.73 10.93
N PRO A 18 9.94 -5.92 10.96
CA PRO A 18 9.77 -4.82 10.02
C PRO A 18 10.63 -3.62 10.40
N GLN A 19 10.93 -2.79 9.41
CA GLN A 19 11.65 -1.52 9.61
C GLN A 19 10.88 -0.41 8.90
N GLY A 20 10.59 0.66 9.62
CA GLY A 20 9.81 1.78 9.13
C GLY A 20 10.64 2.95 8.63
N VAL A 21 9.95 3.92 8.03
CA VAL A 21 10.49 5.25 7.71
C VAL A 21 10.13 6.26 8.80
N ASN A 22 10.99 7.24 9.03
CA ASN A 22 10.72 8.35 9.95
C ASN A 22 9.92 9.48 9.27
N GLU A 23 9.49 10.47 10.05
CA GLU A 23 8.70 11.61 9.54
C GLU A 23 9.42 12.42 8.45
N GLY A 24 10.74 12.57 8.53
CA GLY A 24 11.52 13.27 7.51
C GLY A 24 11.53 12.52 6.18
N GLU A 25 11.62 11.19 6.23
CA GLU A 25 11.52 10.32 5.06
C GLU A 25 10.11 10.33 4.46
N VAL A 26 9.06 10.36 5.29
CA VAL A 26 7.67 10.52 4.82
C VAL A 26 7.51 11.85 4.06
N LYS A 27 7.99 12.96 4.64
CA LYS A 27 7.94 14.28 3.97
C LYS A 27 8.71 14.29 2.66
N ALA A 28 9.86 13.61 2.60
CA ALA A 28 10.62 13.50 1.37
C ALA A 28 9.84 12.74 0.27
N ILE A 29 9.12 11.68 0.64
CA ILE A 29 8.23 10.94 -0.29
C ILE A 29 7.10 11.86 -0.76
N GLU A 30 6.40 12.54 0.15
CA GLU A 30 5.33 13.49 -0.20
C GLU A 30 5.81 14.56 -1.18
N GLN A 31 6.99 15.13 -0.94
CA GLN A 31 7.62 16.11 -1.84
C GLN A 31 7.99 15.51 -3.19
N GLN A 32 8.59 14.32 -3.21
CA GLN A 32 9.02 13.64 -4.43
C GLN A 32 7.84 13.35 -5.37
N TYR A 33 6.71 12.96 -4.80
CA TYR A 33 5.50 12.62 -5.58
C TYR A 33 4.50 13.78 -5.69
N ASN A 34 4.80 14.93 -5.08
CA ASN A 34 3.92 16.10 -5.01
C ASN A 34 2.49 15.76 -4.54
N VAL A 35 2.39 14.95 -3.49
CA VAL A 35 1.11 14.52 -2.89
C VAL A 35 1.18 14.63 -1.37
N LYS A 36 0.02 14.68 -0.73
CA LYS A 36 -0.11 14.41 0.71
C LYS A 36 -0.48 12.95 0.91
N LEU A 37 0.29 12.21 1.71
CA LEU A 37 0.02 10.81 1.96
C LEU A 37 -1.11 10.65 2.99
N PRO A 38 -2.04 9.70 2.77
CA PRO A 38 -3.07 9.36 3.74
C PRO A 38 -2.51 8.86 5.06
N LEU A 39 -3.13 9.23 6.19
CA LEU A 39 -2.65 8.89 7.53
C LEU A 39 -2.47 7.38 7.74
N ALA A 40 -3.43 6.56 7.30
CA ALA A 40 -3.35 5.10 7.42
C ALA A 40 -2.14 4.53 6.66
N TYR A 41 -1.77 5.12 5.51
CA TYR A 41 -0.59 4.73 4.77
C TYR A 41 0.70 5.20 5.44
N VAL A 42 0.72 6.43 5.97
CA VAL A 42 1.84 6.96 6.75
C VAL A 42 2.14 6.05 7.95
N GLU A 43 1.12 5.66 8.72
CA GLU A 43 1.26 4.72 9.83
C GLU A 43 1.86 3.37 9.38
N PHE A 44 1.44 2.89 8.20
CA PHE A 44 1.97 1.64 7.65
C PHE A 44 3.45 1.77 7.30
N ILE A 45 3.85 2.77 6.52
CA ILE A 45 5.26 2.92 6.13
C ILE A 45 6.16 3.29 7.32
N SER A 46 5.61 3.93 8.36
CA SER A 46 6.32 4.15 9.63
C SER A 46 6.62 2.87 10.40
N ILE A 47 5.98 1.74 10.07
CA ILE A 47 6.28 0.41 10.63
C ILE A 47 7.02 -0.46 9.62
N PHE A 48 6.60 -0.45 8.35
CA PHE A 48 6.95 -1.44 7.33
C PHE A 48 7.71 -0.87 6.12
N GLY A 49 7.94 0.45 6.08
CA GLY A 49 8.37 1.17 4.88
C GLY A 49 9.72 0.74 4.31
N LYS A 50 10.72 0.42 5.12
CA LYS A 50 12.03 -0.05 4.67
C LYS A 50 12.10 -1.57 4.51
N LYS A 51 11.38 -2.29 5.38
CA LYS A 51 11.31 -3.75 5.41
C LYS A 51 9.91 -4.17 5.87
N LYS A 52 9.17 -4.84 4.99
CA LYS A 52 7.72 -5.15 5.16
C LYS A 52 7.36 -6.23 6.19
N GLY A 53 8.34 -6.88 6.82
CA GLY A 53 8.09 -7.96 7.77
C GLY A 53 7.18 -9.05 7.16
N ARG A 54 6.01 -9.28 7.76
CA ARG A 54 5.03 -10.29 7.31
C ARG A 54 3.73 -9.72 6.73
N ILE A 55 3.48 -8.42 6.87
CA ILE A 55 2.30 -7.77 6.29
C ILE A 55 2.62 -7.38 4.85
N LEU A 56 1.67 -7.62 3.92
CA LEU A 56 1.88 -7.39 2.48
C LEU A 56 3.17 -8.07 1.94
N ARG A 57 3.58 -9.20 2.53
CA ARG A 57 4.85 -9.88 2.21
C ARG A 57 5.00 -10.25 0.74
N ASN A 58 3.89 -10.54 0.07
CA ASN A 58 3.86 -10.93 -1.34
C ASN A 58 3.82 -9.73 -2.30
N TYR A 59 3.83 -8.51 -1.78
CA TYR A 59 3.75 -7.28 -2.56
C TYR A 59 5.08 -6.53 -2.50
N SER A 60 5.43 -5.83 -3.59
CA SER A 60 6.51 -4.85 -3.62
C SER A 60 6.07 -3.56 -2.91
N SER A 61 5.99 -3.58 -1.58
CA SER A 61 5.35 -2.53 -0.77
C SER A 61 6.32 -1.62 0.01
N GLU A 62 7.62 -1.96 0.01
CA GLU A 62 8.66 -1.12 0.60
C GLU A 62 8.84 0.18 -0.20
N VAL A 63 9.23 1.27 0.47
CA VAL A 63 9.36 2.60 -0.12
C VAL A 63 10.39 2.64 -1.27
N SER A 64 11.37 1.74 -1.26
CA SER A 64 12.35 1.58 -2.33
C SER A 64 11.72 1.13 -3.66
N TYR A 65 10.53 0.53 -3.63
CA TYR A 65 9.80 0.07 -4.80
C TYR A 65 8.81 1.10 -5.37
N LEU A 66 8.54 2.22 -4.69
CA LEU A 66 7.51 3.18 -5.13
C LEU A 66 7.72 3.70 -6.55
N ALA A 67 8.95 4.03 -6.91
CA ALA A 67 9.29 4.49 -8.25
C ALA A 67 9.06 3.39 -9.30
N GLN A 68 9.44 2.16 -8.96
CA GLN A 68 9.27 1.00 -9.83
C GLN A 68 7.79 0.62 -9.98
N ASN A 69 7.02 0.64 -8.90
CA ASN A 69 5.58 0.35 -8.91
C ASN A 69 4.82 1.30 -9.85
N ARG A 70 5.10 2.61 -9.78
CA ARG A 70 4.49 3.59 -10.69
C ARG A 70 4.94 3.37 -12.14
N LYS A 71 6.23 3.12 -12.36
CA LYS A 71 6.77 2.85 -13.70
C LYS A 71 6.12 1.62 -14.33
N ASP A 72 5.96 0.54 -13.57
CA ASP A 72 5.35 -0.69 -14.06
C ASP A 72 3.86 -0.51 -14.32
N ALA A 73 3.14 0.26 -13.50
CA ALA A 73 1.74 0.59 -13.74
C ALA A 73 1.56 1.38 -15.06
N VAL A 74 2.43 2.37 -15.32
CA VAL A 74 2.43 3.13 -16.59
C VAL A 74 2.71 2.20 -17.76
N LYS A 75 3.77 1.39 -17.66
CA LYS A 75 4.12 0.44 -18.72
C LYS A 75 2.99 -0.56 -19.01
N ALA A 76 2.35 -1.09 -17.97
CA ALA A 76 1.24 -2.03 -18.11
C ALA A 76 0.04 -1.41 -18.85
N LEU A 77 -0.21 -0.10 -18.69
CA LEU A 77 -1.23 0.60 -19.48
C LEU A 77 -0.81 0.79 -20.93
N GLU A 78 0.44 1.20 -21.16
CA GLU A 78 0.99 1.41 -22.51
C GLU A 78 0.96 0.10 -23.33
N ASP A 79 1.39 -1.02 -22.74
CA ASP A 79 1.43 -2.34 -23.37
C ASP A 79 0.01 -2.85 -23.74
N MET A 80 -1.02 -2.41 -23.03
CA MET A 80 -2.43 -2.76 -23.29
C MET A 80 -3.06 -1.89 -24.39
N GLY A 81 -2.46 -0.76 -24.76
CA GLY A 81 -2.98 0.19 -25.74
C GLY A 81 -4.05 1.13 -25.16
N ASN A 82 -5.16 1.33 -25.90
CA ASN A 82 -6.22 2.30 -25.56
C ASN A 82 -7.11 1.84 -24.39
N GLY A 83 -6.52 1.59 -23.22
CA GLY A 83 -7.26 1.46 -21.96
C GLY A 83 -8.02 2.73 -21.64
N SER A 84 -9.20 2.60 -21.01
CA SER A 84 -10.03 3.72 -20.58
C SER A 84 -9.52 4.38 -19.29
N PHE A 85 -8.63 3.72 -18.57
CA PHE A 85 -8.04 4.24 -17.33
C PHE A 85 -6.82 5.11 -17.61
N VAL A 86 -6.79 6.29 -17.00
CA VAL A 86 -5.67 7.23 -17.08
C VAL A 86 -5.05 7.37 -15.69
N ILE A 87 -3.74 7.13 -15.60
CA ILE A 87 -2.99 7.39 -14.36
C ILE A 87 -2.87 8.90 -14.17
N LYS A 88 -3.45 9.42 -13.09
CA LYS A 88 -3.27 10.79 -12.63
C LYS A 88 -2.02 10.91 -11.77
N ASP A 89 -1.53 12.14 -11.61
CA ASP A 89 -0.44 12.40 -10.67
C ASP A 89 -0.78 12.10 -9.22
N SER A 90 -2.05 12.31 -8.84
CA SER A 90 -2.57 11.98 -7.53
C SER A 90 -2.67 10.48 -7.23
N HIS A 91 -2.58 9.60 -8.24
CA HIS A 91 -2.56 8.16 -8.03
C HIS A 91 -1.21 7.71 -7.49
N PHE A 92 -1.23 7.21 -6.25
CA PHE A 92 -0.05 6.77 -5.55
C PHE A 92 0.05 5.24 -5.50
N PHE A 93 0.99 4.69 -6.26
CA PHE A 93 1.20 3.24 -6.40
C PHE A 93 2.08 2.69 -5.28
N PHE A 94 1.45 2.13 -4.25
CA PHE A 94 2.13 1.67 -3.05
C PHE A 94 2.55 0.21 -3.09
N GLY A 95 2.05 -0.59 -4.04
CA GLY A 95 2.33 -2.01 -4.07
C GLY A 95 2.13 -2.63 -5.44
N GLN A 96 2.78 -3.76 -5.66
CA GLN A 96 2.60 -4.56 -6.87
C GLN A 96 2.63 -6.04 -6.49
N TRP A 97 1.78 -6.85 -7.11
CA TRP A 97 1.77 -8.30 -6.94
C TRP A 97 2.27 -8.98 -8.22
N GLN A 98 3.42 -9.65 -8.10
CA GLN A 98 4.08 -10.46 -9.15
C GLN A 98 4.25 -9.76 -10.52
N GLY A 99 4.36 -8.43 -10.57
CA GLY A 99 4.49 -7.73 -11.85
C GLY A 99 3.20 -7.63 -12.66
N LEU A 100 2.08 -8.18 -12.15
CA LEU A 100 0.80 -8.27 -12.88
C LEU A 100 -0.15 -7.17 -12.44
N SER A 101 -0.40 -7.07 -11.14
CA SER A 101 -1.40 -6.15 -10.58
C SER A 101 -0.71 -5.05 -9.78
N SER A 102 -1.07 -3.80 -10.04
CA SER A 102 -0.53 -2.63 -9.35
C SER A 102 -1.58 -2.03 -8.43
N TYR A 103 -1.23 -1.78 -7.17
CA TYR A 103 -2.14 -1.32 -6.13
C TYR A 103 -1.87 0.14 -5.80
N PHE A 104 -2.93 0.93 -5.75
CA PHE A 104 -2.83 2.37 -5.54
C PHE A 104 -4.02 2.94 -4.78
N PHE A 105 -3.89 4.19 -4.37
CA PHE A 105 -4.99 5.03 -3.89
C PHE A 105 -4.89 6.42 -4.54
N ASP A 106 -5.96 7.20 -4.47
CA ASP A 106 -6.01 8.57 -4.99
C ASP A 106 -5.80 9.59 -3.86
N CYS A 107 -4.68 10.30 -3.89
CA CYS A 107 -4.36 11.34 -2.91
C CYS A 107 -5.15 12.65 -3.12
N GLU A 108 -5.84 12.81 -4.25
CA GLU A 108 -6.64 14.02 -4.55
C GLU A 108 -7.80 14.20 -3.55
N GLN A 109 -8.36 13.09 -3.06
CA GLN A 109 -9.52 13.08 -2.15
C GLN A 109 -9.17 13.47 -0.71
N GLN A 110 -7.87 13.47 -0.36
CA GLN A 110 -7.36 13.79 0.98
C GLN A 110 -8.03 12.99 2.12
N GLU A 111 -8.46 11.77 1.83
CA GLU A 111 -8.97 10.84 2.84
C GLU A 111 -7.82 10.26 3.67
N ASP A 112 -7.97 10.23 4.99
CA ASP A 112 -6.95 9.69 5.89
C ASP A 112 -6.84 8.15 5.80
N ASP A 113 -7.91 7.45 5.42
CA ASP A 113 -7.94 6.00 5.18
C ASP A 113 -8.60 5.73 3.81
N PRO A 114 -7.81 5.77 2.73
CA PRO A 114 -8.34 5.89 1.38
C PRO A 114 -8.83 4.55 0.84
N THR A 115 -9.76 4.59 -0.10
CA THR A 115 -10.09 3.43 -0.93
C THR A 115 -8.84 2.91 -1.67
N VAL A 116 -8.64 1.58 -1.65
CA VAL A 116 -7.56 0.92 -2.38
C VAL A 116 -8.10 0.39 -3.70
N TYR A 117 -7.41 0.75 -4.77
CA TYR A 117 -7.67 0.27 -6.11
C TYR A 117 -6.60 -0.72 -6.55
N VAL A 118 -6.99 -1.61 -7.45
CA VAL A 118 -6.07 -2.47 -8.20
C VAL A 118 -6.20 -2.11 -9.68
N LEU A 119 -5.05 -1.87 -10.31
CA LEU A 119 -4.90 -1.78 -11.75
C LEU A 119 -4.43 -3.14 -12.26
N ASP A 120 -5.28 -3.80 -13.02
CA ASP A 120 -5.02 -5.09 -13.65
C ASP A 120 -5.63 -5.12 -15.05
N ALA A 121 -4.92 -5.69 -16.03
CA ALA A 121 -5.34 -5.79 -17.42
C ALA A 121 -5.97 -4.48 -17.96
N GLY A 122 -5.33 -3.34 -17.70
CA GLY A 122 -5.76 -2.03 -18.19
C GLY A 122 -6.99 -1.42 -17.52
N LYS A 123 -7.51 -2.04 -16.45
CA LYS A 123 -8.69 -1.59 -15.71
C LYS A 123 -8.35 -1.34 -14.25
N ALA A 124 -8.84 -0.22 -13.74
CA ALA A 124 -8.79 0.07 -12.31
C ALA A 124 -10.12 -0.29 -11.66
N GLU A 125 -10.07 -1.10 -10.61
CA GLU A 125 -11.24 -1.52 -9.84
C GLU A 125 -10.99 -1.31 -8.34
N VAL A 126 -12.07 -1.13 -7.58
CA VAL A 126 -11.98 -1.05 -6.12
C VAL A 126 -11.57 -2.42 -5.59
N PHE A 127 -10.39 -2.49 -4.97
CA PHE A 127 -9.87 -3.69 -4.35
C PHE A 127 -10.31 -3.82 -2.89
N LYS A 128 -10.22 -2.71 -2.14
CA LYS A 128 -10.70 -2.61 -0.76
C LYS A 128 -11.30 -1.23 -0.52
N PRO A 129 -12.36 -1.13 0.30
CA PRO A 129 -12.99 0.15 0.59
C PRO A 129 -12.10 1.05 1.45
N SER A 130 -11.08 0.50 2.13
CA SER A 130 -10.07 1.30 2.82
C SER A 130 -8.71 0.59 2.94
N PHE A 131 -7.65 1.38 3.13
CA PHE A 131 -6.30 0.87 3.32
C PHE A 131 -6.15 0.13 4.66
N SER A 132 -6.75 0.64 5.73
CA SER A 132 -6.73 -0.04 7.02
C SER A 132 -7.44 -1.40 6.99
N GLN A 133 -8.51 -1.55 6.19
CA GLN A 133 -9.14 -2.85 5.97
C GLN A 133 -8.19 -3.82 5.27
N LEU A 134 -7.45 -3.39 4.23
CA LEU A 134 -6.43 -4.22 3.60
C LEU A 134 -5.43 -4.75 4.63
N ILE A 135 -4.92 -3.88 5.50
CA ILE A 135 -3.95 -4.27 6.54
C ILE A 135 -4.56 -5.23 7.57
N ARG A 136 -5.83 -5.07 7.97
CA ARG A 136 -6.54 -6.01 8.85
C ARG A 136 -6.66 -7.40 8.22
N GLU A 137 -6.98 -7.47 6.93
CA GLU A 137 -7.09 -8.74 6.23
C GLU A 137 -5.71 -9.43 6.09
N GLU A 138 -4.65 -8.69 5.79
CA GLU A 138 -3.29 -9.22 5.74
C GLU A 138 -2.82 -9.73 7.12
N LEU A 139 -3.11 -8.98 8.19
CA LEU A 139 -2.85 -9.43 9.56
C LEU A 139 -3.62 -10.72 9.86
N THR A 140 -4.90 -10.79 9.48
CA THR A 140 -5.73 -11.99 9.69
C THR A 140 -5.11 -13.21 9.02
N LYS A 141 -4.56 -13.07 7.81
CA LYS A 141 -3.84 -14.16 7.12
C LYS A 141 -2.61 -14.60 7.90
N VAL A 142 -1.82 -13.65 8.42
CA VAL A 142 -0.65 -13.94 9.27
C VAL A 142 -1.05 -14.68 10.54
N LEU A 143 -2.09 -14.21 11.23
CA LEU A 143 -2.57 -14.82 12.47
C LEU A 143 -3.15 -16.22 12.26
N LYS A 144 -3.84 -16.46 11.14
CA LYS A 144 -4.30 -17.81 10.75
C LYS A 144 -3.11 -18.74 10.49
N PHE A 145 -2.07 -18.26 9.81
CA PHE A 145 -0.86 -19.04 9.55
C PHE A 145 -0.14 -19.39 10.86
N ASP A 146 -0.11 -18.47 11.83
CA ASP A 146 0.51 -18.67 13.14
C ASP A 146 -0.37 -19.48 14.12
N GLY A 147 -1.58 -19.89 13.72
CA GLY A 147 -2.50 -20.64 14.58
C GLY A 147 -3.12 -19.84 15.73
N VAL A 148 -3.02 -18.50 15.70
CA VAL A 148 -3.58 -17.61 16.72
C VAL A 148 -5.11 -17.56 16.62
N ILE A 149 -5.63 -17.59 15.39
CA ILE A 149 -7.06 -17.59 15.10
C ILE A 149 -7.40 -18.81 14.21
N LYS A 150 -8.56 -19.41 14.45
CA LYS A 150 -9.01 -20.60 13.69
C LYS A 150 -9.37 -20.22 12.25
N LYS A 151 -9.25 -21.20 11.35
CA LYS A 151 -9.55 -21.05 9.92
C LYS A 151 -10.99 -20.64 9.69
#